data_AF-A0A8T7BK00-F1
#
_entry.id   AF-A0A8T7BK00-F1
#
_cell.length_a   1.000
_cell.length_b   1.000
_cell.length_c   1.000
_cell.angle_alpha   90.00
_cell.angle_beta   90.00
_cell.angle_gamma   90.00
#
_symmetry.space_group_name_H-M   'P 1'
#
loop_
_entity.id
_entity.type
_entity.pdbx_description
1 polymer ?
#
loop_
_entity_poly.entity_id
_entity_poly.type
_entity_poly.pdbx_seq_one_letter_code
_entity_poly.pdbx_strand_id
1 'polypeptide(L)'
;AYNRTEEEVCEIIGADWLIYQDVEDLINAARAGNPEIKEFDASCFNGKYVTGDVSDDYLNQISILRNDDAKSKRETNEEMILDLSNGV
;
A
#
# COMPACT_ATOMS: atom_id res chain seq x y z
N ALA A 1 5.19 -3.57 -6.47
CA ALA A 1 5.41 -3.93 -7.88
C ALA A 1 4.08 -4.18 -8.63
N TYR A 2 3.02 -3.43 -8.35
CA TYR A 2 1.71 -3.71 -8.98
C TYR A 2 1.81 -3.57 -10.50
N ASN A 3 1.46 -4.66 -11.20
CA ASN A 3 1.52 -4.82 -12.66
C ASN A 3 2.84 -4.37 -13.30
N ARG A 4 3.96 -4.63 -12.62
CA ARG A 4 5.31 -4.36 -13.11
C ARG A 4 6.20 -5.57 -12.89
N THR A 5 7.08 -5.79 -13.85
CA THR A 5 8.21 -6.71 -13.76
C THR A 5 9.27 -6.16 -12.80
N GLU A 6 10.18 -7.03 -12.36
CA GLU A 6 11.28 -6.62 -11.48
C GLU A 6 12.20 -5.61 -12.16
N GLU A 7 12.44 -5.80 -13.47
CA GLU A 7 13.23 -4.90 -14.30
C GLU A 7 12.59 -3.50 -14.36
N GLU A 8 11.29 -3.41 -14.63
CA GLU A 8 10.58 -2.13 -14.64
C GLU A 8 10.64 -1.43 -13.28
N VAL A 9 10.56 -2.18 -12.18
CA VAL A 9 10.70 -1.58 -10.85
C VAL A 9 12.13 -1.10 -10.61
N CYS A 10 13.14 -1.89 -11.00
CA CYS A 10 14.55 -1.56 -10.88
C CYS A 10 14.88 -0.25 -11.63
N GLU A 11 14.38 -0.11 -12.86
CA GLU A 11 14.53 1.09 -13.66
C GLU A 11 13.84 2.31 -13.03
N ILE A 12 12.60 2.16 -12.56
CA ILE A 12 11.84 3.28 -11.95
C ILE A 12 12.54 3.84 -10.71
N ILE A 13 13.13 2.97 -9.89
CA ILE A 13 13.83 3.41 -8.68
C ILE A 13 15.29 3.81 -8.95
N GLY A 14 15.81 3.56 -10.16
CA GLY A 14 17.18 3.86 -10.56
C GLY A 14 18.24 2.98 -9.88
N ALA A 15 17.90 1.73 -9.58
CA ALA A 15 18.83 0.78 -8.98
C ALA A 15 19.63 0.03 -10.05
N ASP A 16 20.88 -0.31 -9.74
CA ASP A 16 21.71 -1.18 -10.58
C ASP A 16 21.24 -2.64 -10.53
N TRP A 17 20.65 -3.04 -9.41
CA TRP A 17 20.10 -4.38 -9.21
C TRP A 17 18.98 -4.35 -8.16
N LEU A 18 17.99 -5.23 -8.36
CA LEU A 18 16.84 -5.43 -7.47
C LEU A 18 16.67 -6.94 -7.24
N ILE A 19 16.36 -7.31 -6.01
CA ILE A 19 15.99 -8.68 -5.65
C ILE A 19 14.80 -8.65 -4.72
N TYR A 20 13.81 -9.51 -4.98
CA TYR A 20 12.70 -9.78 -4.08
C TYR A 20 12.94 -11.07 -3.30
N GLN A 21 12.50 -11.11 -2.04
CA GLN A 21 12.46 -12.34 -1.26
C GLN A 21 11.23 -13.16 -1.66
N ASP A 22 11.38 -14.48 -1.71
CA ASP A 22 10.26 -15.40 -1.86
C ASP A 22 9.31 -15.32 -0.67
N VAL A 23 8.00 -15.29 -0.95
CA VAL A 23 6.95 -15.22 0.09
C VAL A 23 6.99 -16.45 1.02
N GLU A 24 7.33 -17.62 0.46
CA GLU A 24 7.48 -18.85 1.27
C GLU A 24 8.63 -18.74 2.27
N ASP A 25 9.76 -18.16 1.84
CA ASP A 25 10.91 -17.92 2.71
C ASP A 25 10.60 -16.89 3.80
N LEU A 26 9.83 -15.84 3.46
CA LEU A 26 9.34 -14.87 4.44
C LEU A 26 8.47 -15.55 5.51
N ILE A 27 7.54 -16.41 5.09
CA ILE A 27 6.67 -17.17 6.01
C ILE A 27 7.49 -18.10 6.91
N ASN A 28 8.47 -18.81 6.33
CA ASN A 28 9.34 -19.70 7.07
C ASN A 28 10.20 -18.95 8.10
N ALA A 29 10.76 -17.80 7.70
CA ALA A 29 11.52 -16.94 8.59
C ALA A 29 10.67 -16.41 9.76
N ALA A 30 9.43 -16.00 9.50
CA ALA A 30 8.51 -15.56 10.56
C ALA A 30 8.12 -16.72 11.50
N ARG A 31 7.84 -17.90 10.96
CA ARG A 31 7.48 -19.11 11.73
C ARG A 31 8.63 -19.59 12.62
N ALA A 32 9.88 -19.32 12.28
CA ALA A 32 11.02 -19.63 13.15
C ALA A 32 10.92 -18.95 14.54
N GLY A 33 10.26 -17.78 14.63
CA GLY A 33 10.01 -17.10 15.91
C GLY A 33 8.92 -17.76 16.76
N ASN A 34 7.94 -18.41 16.13
CA ASN A 34 6.91 -19.18 16.82
C ASN A 34 6.34 -20.29 15.90
N PRO A 35 6.75 -21.55 16.08
CA PRO A 35 6.30 -22.67 15.26
C PRO A 35 4.81 -22.99 15.35
N GLU A 36 4.11 -22.53 16.40
CA GLU A 36 2.67 -22.79 16.59
C GLU A 36 1.80 -21.98 15.60
N ILE A 37 2.36 -20.96 14.95
CA ILE A 37 1.65 -20.17 13.96
C ILE A 37 1.55 -20.98 12.65
N LYS A 38 0.33 -21.38 12.33
CA LYS A 38 0.02 -22.20 11.15
C LYS A 38 0.00 -21.40 9.87
N GLU A 39 -0.65 -20.24 9.90
CA GLU A 39 -0.88 -19.41 8.72
C GLU A 39 -0.61 -17.94 9.03
N PHE A 40 -0.20 -17.20 8.01
CA PHE A 40 0.04 -15.77 8.06
C PHE A 40 -0.84 -15.10 7.02
N ASP A 41 -1.35 -13.90 7.35
CA ASP A 41 -1.94 -13.03 6.36
C ASP A 41 -0.82 -12.45 5.48
N ALA A 42 -0.74 -12.97 4.26
CA ALA A 42 0.17 -12.51 3.21
C ALA A 42 -0.60 -11.90 2.03
N SER A 43 -1.81 -11.38 2.28
CA SER A 43 -2.74 -10.87 1.26
C SER A 43 -2.13 -9.78 0.38
N CYS A 44 -1.27 -8.92 0.94
CA CYS A 44 -0.57 -7.89 0.18
C CYS A 44 0.48 -8.44 -0.82
N PHE A 45 0.89 -9.70 -0.67
CA PHE A 45 1.84 -10.38 -1.56
C PHE A 45 1.14 -11.34 -2.53
N ASN A 46 0.14 -12.08 -2.07
CA ASN A 46 -0.50 -13.16 -2.84
C ASN A 46 -1.96 -12.89 -3.25
N GLY A 47 -2.53 -11.75 -2.84
CA GLY A 47 -3.92 -11.38 -3.12
C GLY A 47 -4.99 -12.17 -2.36
N LYS A 48 -4.61 -13.05 -1.42
CA LYS A 48 -5.53 -13.90 -0.65
C LYS A 48 -5.86 -13.26 0.68
N TYR A 49 -6.98 -12.52 0.72
CA TYR A 49 -7.50 -11.91 1.95
C TYR A 49 -8.21 -12.94 2.82
N VAL A 50 -7.79 -13.09 4.08
CA VAL A 50 -8.34 -14.08 5.02
C VAL A 50 -9.82 -13.85 5.36
N THR A 51 -10.29 -12.61 5.26
CA THR A 51 -11.69 -12.24 5.54
C THR A 51 -12.64 -12.62 4.41
N GLY A 52 -12.14 -12.87 3.20
CA GLY A 52 -12.92 -13.34 2.05
C GLY A 52 -13.91 -12.34 1.45
N ASP A 53 -14.01 -11.13 2.00
CA ASP A 53 -14.92 -10.05 1.60
C ASP A 53 -14.22 -8.90 0.88
N VAL A 54 -12.90 -8.99 0.70
CA VAL A 54 -12.12 -7.99 -0.03
C VAL A 54 -12.23 -8.27 -1.52
N SER A 55 -13.08 -7.48 -2.19
CA SER A 55 -13.23 -7.45 -3.65
C SER A 55 -12.51 -6.25 -4.27
N ASP A 56 -12.30 -6.31 -5.60
CA ASP A 56 -11.79 -5.16 -6.36
C ASP A 56 -12.71 -3.93 -6.21
N ASP A 57 -14.03 -4.15 -6.16
CA ASP A 57 -15.01 -3.07 -5.93
C ASP A 57 -14.82 -2.41 -4.56
N TYR A 58 -14.55 -3.20 -3.52
CA TYR A 58 -14.26 -2.69 -2.20
C TYR A 58 -12.97 -1.84 -2.20
N LEU A 59 -11.90 -2.33 -2.84
CA LEU A 59 -10.64 -1.59 -2.95
C LEU A 59 -10.81 -0.28 -3.74
N ASN A 60 -11.63 -0.29 -4.80
CA ASN A 60 -11.98 0.90 -5.58
C ASN A 60 -12.73 1.94 -4.74
N GLN A 61 -13.71 1.50 -3.92
CA GLN A 61 -14.42 2.40 -3.00
C GLN A 61 -13.46 3.06 -2.01
N ILE A 62 -12.54 2.30 -1.42
CA ILE A 62 -11.52 2.84 -0.52
C ILE A 62 -10.62 3.85 -1.25
N SER A 63 -10.27 3.61 -2.51
CA SER A 63 -9.49 4.56 -3.31
C SER A 63 -10.25 5.87 -3.55
N ILE A 64 -11.56 5.83 -3.82
CA ILE A 64 -12.39 7.03 -3.99
C ILE A 64 -12.43 7.82 -2.69
N LEU A 65 -12.70 7.15 -1.56
CA LEU A 65 -12.74 7.81 -0.24
C LEU A 65 -11.42 8.52 0.10
N ARG A 66 -10.28 7.90 -0.23
CA ARG A 66 -8.96 8.54 -0.05
C ARG A 66 -8.76 9.76 -0.95
N ASN A 67 -9.24 9.71 -2.19
CA ASN A 67 -9.16 10.84 -3.11
C ASN A 67 -9.99 12.03 -2.62
N ASP A 68 -11.20 11.77 -2.11
CA ASP A 68 -12.08 12.79 -1.56
C ASP A 68 -11.47 13.42 -0.30
N ASP A 69 -10.96 12.63 0.63
CA ASP A 69 -10.26 13.13 1.83
C ASP A 69 -9.03 13.99 1.46
N ALA A 70 -8.25 13.57 0.46
CA ALA A 70 -7.11 14.35 -0.03
C ALA A 70 -7.53 15.65 -0.75
N LYS A 71 -8.73 15.71 -1.32
CA LYS A 71 -9.29 16.95 -1.92
C LYS A 71 -9.76 17.89 -0.82
N SER A 72 -10.54 17.41 0.14
CA SER A 72 -11.02 18.22 1.26
C SER A 72 -9.87 18.80 2.08
N LYS A 73 -8.81 18.02 2.36
CA LYS A 73 -7.61 18.54 3.05
C LYS A 73 -6.91 19.66 2.27
N ARG A 74 -6.89 19.60 0.93
CA ARG A 74 -6.33 20.66 0.10
C ARG A 74 -7.19 21.92 0.16
N GLU A 75 -8.51 21.78 0.02
CA GLU A 75 -9.46 22.89 0.10
C GLU A 75 -9.39 23.59 1.47
N THR A 76 -9.35 22.84 2.57
CA THR A 76 -9.18 23.42 3.92
C THR A 76 -7.84 24.13 4.09
N ASN A 77 -6.74 23.57 3.55
CA ASN A 77 -5.44 24.24 3.57
C ASN A 77 -5.43 25.54 2.75
N GLU A 78 -6.09 25.55 1.60
CA GLU A 78 -6.24 26.75 0.75
C GLU A 78 -7.07 27.83 1.46
N GLU A 79 -8.19 27.47 2.09
CA GLU A 79 -9.00 28.38 2.91
C GLU A 79 -8.19 28.97 4.08
N MET A 80 -7.43 28.13 4.80
CA MET A 80 -6.55 28.60 5.89
C MET A 80 -5.48 29.57 5.40
N ILE A 81 -4.85 29.30 4.24
CA ILE A 81 -3.83 30.20 3.66
C ILE A 81 -4.44 31.55 3.25
N LEU A 82 -5.65 31.54 2.69
CA LEU A 82 -6.36 32.76 2.30
C LEU A 82 -6.71 33.63 3.53
N ASP A 83 -7.19 33.02 4.62
CA ASP A 83 -7.49 33.74 5.87
C ASP A 83 -6.25 34.40 6.50
N LEU A 84 -5.09 33.75 6.44
CA LEU A 84 -3.83 34.35 6.92
C LEU A 84 -3.38 35.53 6.05
N SER A 85 -3.66 35.51 4.74
CA SER A 85 -3.24 36.56 3.81
C SER A 85 -4.10 37.83 3.84
N ASN A 86 -5.35 37.72 4.30
CA ASN A 86 -6.30 38.83 4.40
C ASN A 86 -6.28 39.54 5.76
N GLY A 87 -5.44 39.09 6.70
CA GLY A 87 -5.34 39.60 8.07
C GLY A 87 -4.20 40.58 8.35
N VAL A 88 -3.55 41.15 7.31
CA VAL A 88 -2.48 42.17 7.42
C VAL A 88 -2.88 43.47 6.73
#